data_AF-C5T8A0-F1
#
_entry.id   AF-C5T8A0-F1
#
_cell.length_a   1.000
_cell.length_b   1.000
_cell.length_c   1.000
_cell.angle_alpha   90.00
_cell.angle_beta   90.00
_cell.angle_gamma   90.00
#
_symmetry.space_group_name_H-M   'P 1'
#
loop_
_entity.id
_entity.type
_entity.pdbx_description
1 polymer ?
#
loop_
_entity_poly.entity_id
_entity_poly.type
_entity_poly.pdbx_seq_one_letter_code
_entity_poly.pdbx_strand_id
1 'polypeptide(L)'
;MESTPTTATKKVAADRHPLAVAFGEYLKTIRKDSDKSQAELAFDASMDRTYVSLLERGLSAPTLLVLDSLAKALGMTMTELMAGFEAQLPKNLRRTSVKRRINEASLAKTGADRPQGNRRSPLR
;
A
#
# COMPACT_ATOMS: atom_id res chain seq x y z
N MET A 1 41.95 13.36 2.94
CA MET A 1 40.81 13.55 2.01
C MET A 1 40.61 12.24 1.29
N GLU A 2 39.75 11.38 1.78
CA GLU A 2 39.41 10.14 1.08
C GLU A 2 37.93 9.85 1.33
N SER A 3 37.13 10.19 0.32
CA SER A 3 35.69 9.99 0.30
C SER A 3 35.42 8.54 -0.09
N THR A 4 34.94 7.73 0.83
CA THR A 4 34.44 6.39 0.49
C THR A 4 33.05 6.51 -0.14
N PRO A 5 32.79 5.83 -1.28
CA PRO A 5 31.47 5.84 -1.90
C PRO A 5 30.52 4.93 -1.12
N THR A 6 29.46 5.50 -0.55
CA THR A 6 28.36 4.74 0.06
C THR A 6 27.49 4.13 -1.04
N THR A 7 27.63 2.82 -1.28
CA THR A 7 26.71 2.05 -2.12
C THR A 7 25.93 1.07 -1.27
N ALA A 8 24.62 1.28 -1.12
CA ALA A 8 23.70 0.30 -0.56
C ALA A 8 22.27 0.46 -1.12
N THR A 9 22.12 0.35 -2.43
CA THR A 9 20.82 0.40 -3.14
C THR A 9 20.40 -1.01 -3.57
N LYS A 10 19.89 -1.86 -2.66
CA LYS A 10 19.30 -3.15 -3.08
C LYS A 10 18.26 -3.82 -2.17
N LYS A 11 17.67 -3.14 -1.18
CA LYS A 11 16.71 -3.76 -0.24
C LYS A 11 15.22 -3.47 -0.52
N VAL A 12 14.90 -2.43 -1.28
CA VAL A 12 13.54 -1.86 -1.38
C VAL A 12 12.54 -2.71 -2.19
N ALA A 13 13.01 -3.69 -2.98
CA ALA A 13 12.13 -4.55 -3.76
C ALA A 13 11.46 -5.66 -2.93
N ALA A 14 12.11 -6.12 -1.86
CA ALA A 14 11.69 -7.32 -1.12
C ALA A 14 10.59 -7.07 -0.08
N ASP A 15 10.40 -5.83 0.39
CA ASP A 15 9.49 -5.50 1.50
C ASP A 15 8.12 -4.96 1.07
N ARG A 16 7.82 -4.95 -0.24
CA ARG A 16 6.56 -4.36 -0.75
C ARG A 16 5.40 -5.32 -0.52
N HIS A 17 4.29 -4.81 0.00
CA HIS A 17 3.09 -5.60 0.16
C HIS A 17 2.49 -5.93 -1.23
N PRO A 18 2.21 -7.21 -1.55
CA PRO A 18 1.70 -7.59 -2.87
C PRO A 18 0.43 -6.83 -3.30
N LEU A 19 -0.48 -6.55 -2.35
CA LEU A 19 -1.69 -5.78 -2.61
C LEU A 19 -1.40 -4.32 -3.02
N ALA A 20 -0.38 -3.70 -2.43
CA ALA A 20 0.00 -2.33 -2.76
C ALA A 20 0.64 -2.25 -4.15
N VAL A 21 1.42 -3.27 -4.53
CA VAL A 21 1.97 -3.40 -5.89
C VAL A 21 0.85 -3.54 -6.91
N ALA A 22 -0.08 -4.47 -6.68
CA ALA A 22 -1.22 -4.67 -7.58
C ALA A 22 -2.08 -3.40 -7.72
N PHE A 23 -2.34 -2.70 -6.61
CA PHE A 23 -3.07 -1.43 -6.67
C PHE A 23 -2.30 -0.36 -7.43
N GLY A 24 -0.98 -0.25 -7.23
CA GLY A 24 -0.14 0.71 -7.94
C GLY A 24 -0.12 0.49 -9.46
N GLU A 25 -0.06 -0.78 -9.88
CA GLU A 25 -0.15 -1.15 -11.29
C GLU A 25 -1.52 -0.79 -11.89
N TYR A 26 -2.61 -1.10 -11.18
CA TYR A 26 -3.96 -0.71 -11.57
C TYR A 26 -4.12 0.81 -11.70
N LEU A 27 -3.66 1.58 -10.69
CA LEU A 27 -3.70 3.05 -10.69
C LEU A 27 -2.95 3.64 -11.89
N LYS A 28 -1.78 3.08 -12.21
CA LYS A 28 -0.99 3.50 -13.37
C LYS A 28 -1.72 3.27 -14.69
N THR A 29 -2.43 2.15 -14.81
CA THR A 29 -3.24 1.81 -16.00
C THR A 29 -4.37 2.82 -16.17
N ILE A 30 -5.24 2.99 -15.18
CA ILE A 30 -6.39 3.90 -15.29
C ILE A 30 -5.98 5.37 -15.45
N ARG A 31 -4.85 5.78 -14.87
CA ARG A 31 -4.31 7.13 -15.10
C ARG A 31 -3.94 7.33 -16.57
N LYS A 32 -3.26 6.35 -17.18
CA LYS A 32 -2.89 6.41 -18.59
C LYS A 32 -4.11 6.35 -19.50
N ASP A 33 -5.11 5.55 -19.16
CA ASP A 33 -6.37 5.48 -19.90
C ASP A 33 -7.17 6.80 -19.80
N SER A 34 -6.88 7.60 -18.77
CA SER A 34 -7.42 8.96 -18.59
C SER A 34 -6.53 10.06 -19.18
N ASP A 35 -5.52 9.70 -19.99
CA ASP A 35 -4.54 10.58 -20.64
C ASP A 35 -3.83 11.57 -19.69
N LYS A 36 -3.63 11.18 -18.43
CA LYS A 36 -2.96 12.01 -17.42
C LYS A 36 -1.52 11.58 -17.20
N SER A 37 -0.60 12.52 -17.08
CA SER A 37 0.72 12.32 -16.48
C SER A 37 0.61 12.16 -14.96
N GLN A 38 1.68 11.67 -14.30
CA GLN A 38 1.72 11.60 -12.83
C GLN A 38 1.58 12.98 -12.18
N ALA A 39 2.07 14.04 -12.84
CA ALA A 39 1.98 15.40 -12.33
C ALA A 39 0.55 15.95 -12.41
N GLU A 40 -0.15 15.68 -13.51
CA GLU A 40 -1.57 16.09 -13.67
C GLU A 40 -2.47 15.35 -12.69
N LEU A 41 -2.33 14.02 -12.56
CA LEU A 41 -3.11 13.29 -11.55
C LEU A 41 -2.83 13.79 -10.13
N ALA A 42 -1.57 14.09 -9.81
CA ALA A 42 -1.20 14.63 -8.50
C ALA A 42 -1.83 16.00 -8.25
N PHE A 43 -1.80 16.88 -9.25
CA PHE A 43 -2.44 18.19 -9.19
C PHE A 43 -3.95 18.06 -8.94
N ASP A 44 -4.63 17.26 -9.76
CA ASP A 44 -6.09 17.04 -9.67
C ASP A 44 -6.48 16.40 -8.32
N ALA A 45 -5.67 15.48 -7.80
CA ALA A 45 -5.89 14.82 -6.52
C ALA A 45 -5.41 15.64 -5.30
N SER A 46 -4.85 16.84 -5.51
CA SER A 46 -4.26 17.69 -4.45
C SER A 46 -3.15 16.97 -3.65
N MET A 47 -2.22 16.33 -4.35
CA MET A 47 -1.13 15.52 -3.78
C MET A 47 0.22 15.88 -4.39
N ASP A 48 1.30 15.43 -3.75
CA ASP A 48 2.64 15.52 -4.33
C ASP A 48 2.84 14.47 -5.44
N ARG A 49 3.42 14.87 -6.58
CA ARG A 49 3.75 13.98 -7.71
C ARG A 49 4.60 12.77 -7.27
N THR A 50 5.54 12.98 -6.36
CA THR A 50 6.38 11.91 -5.81
C THR A 50 5.54 10.89 -5.05
N TYR A 51 4.49 11.33 -4.37
CA TYR A 51 3.57 10.41 -3.69
C TYR A 51 2.77 9.56 -4.69
N VAL A 52 2.26 10.14 -5.77
CA VAL A 52 1.65 9.38 -6.88
C VAL A 52 2.63 8.34 -7.44
N SER A 53 3.90 8.72 -7.63
CA SER A 53 4.95 7.80 -8.06
C SER A 53 5.22 6.67 -7.05
N LEU A 54 5.14 6.93 -5.74
CA LEU A 54 5.28 5.90 -4.71
C LEU A 54 4.11 4.93 -4.72
N LEU A 55 2.88 5.43 -4.89
CA LEU A 55 1.67 4.62 -5.01
C LEU A 55 1.74 3.69 -6.23
N GLU A 56 2.06 4.22 -7.41
CA GLU A 56 2.15 3.42 -8.65
C GLU A 56 3.22 2.32 -8.62
N ARG A 57 4.24 2.46 -7.76
CA ARG A 57 5.30 1.46 -7.59
C ARG A 57 5.04 0.48 -6.44
N GLY A 58 3.92 0.63 -5.73
CA GLY A 58 3.58 -0.15 -4.54
C GLY A 58 4.53 0.09 -3.36
N LEU A 59 5.17 1.26 -3.31
CA LEU A 59 6.07 1.67 -2.22
C LEU A 59 5.31 2.34 -1.08
N SER A 60 4.07 2.75 -1.32
CA SER A 60 3.14 3.22 -0.31
C SER A 60 1.76 2.60 -0.56
N ALA A 61 1.04 2.32 0.52
CA ALA A 61 -0.36 1.94 0.45
C ALA A 61 -1.23 3.20 0.58
N PRO A 62 -2.24 3.39 -0.27
CA PRO A 62 -3.13 4.54 -0.14
C PRO A 62 -3.97 4.43 1.15
N THR A 63 -4.22 5.56 1.80
CA THR A 63 -5.22 5.65 2.86
C THR A 63 -6.61 5.84 2.25
N LEU A 64 -7.67 5.75 3.06
CA LEU A 64 -9.04 5.98 2.59
C LEU A 64 -9.22 7.36 1.93
N LEU A 65 -8.63 8.41 2.51
CA LEU A 65 -8.72 9.77 1.96
C LEU A 65 -7.99 9.89 0.62
N VAL A 66 -6.87 9.18 0.47
CA VAL A 66 -6.13 9.12 -0.80
C VAL A 66 -6.96 8.44 -1.88
N LEU A 67 -7.65 7.35 -1.55
CA LEU A 67 -8.53 6.66 -2.50
C LEU A 67 -9.67 7.56 -3.00
N ASP A 68 -10.31 8.31 -2.09
CA ASP A 68 -11.36 9.27 -2.45
C ASP A 68 -10.84 10.39 -3.36
N SER A 69 -9.69 10.99 -3.03
CA SER A 69 -9.06 12.02 -3.88
C SER A 69 -8.70 11.49 -5.27
N LEU A 70 -8.11 10.29 -5.35
CA LEU A 70 -7.74 9.67 -6.63
C LEU A 70 -8.98 9.36 -7.48
N ALA A 71 -10.03 8.81 -6.87
CA ALA A 71 -11.27 8.51 -7.57
C ALA A 71 -11.87 9.79 -8.19
N LYS A 72 -11.99 10.86 -7.39
CA LYS A 72 -12.49 12.16 -7.86
C LYS A 72 -11.64 12.74 -9.00
N ALA A 73 -10.32 12.71 -8.86
CA ALA A 73 -9.38 13.19 -9.88
C ALA A 73 -9.46 12.41 -11.21
N LEU A 74 -9.85 11.14 -11.15
CA LEU A 74 -10.07 10.27 -12.31
C LEU A 74 -11.51 10.31 -12.84
N GLY A 75 -12.39 11.14 -12.26
CA GLY A 75 -13.81 11.22 -12.64
C GLY A 75 -14.60 9.96 -12.28
N MET A 76 -14.16 9.22 -11.26
CA MET A 76 -14.77 7.98 -10.78
C MET A 76 -15.33 8.15 -9.37
N THR A 77 -16.31 7.32 -9.03
CA THR A 77 -16.66 7.05 -7.64
C THR A 77 -15.62 6.13 -7.00
N MET A 78 -15.47 6.20 -5.67
CA MET A 78 -14.58 5.29 -4.95
C MET A 78 -15.00 3.82 -5.13
N THR A 79 -16.30 3.54 -5.30
CA THR A 79 -16.81 2.21 -5.60
C THR A 79 -16.35 1.70 -6.96
N GLU A 80 -16.38 2.53 -8.00
CA GLU A 80 -15.89 2.14 -9.34
C GLU A 80 -14.38 1.88 -9.33
N LEU A 81 -13.61 2.75 -8.67
CA LEU A 81 -12.17 2.56 -8.51
C LEU A 81 -11.85 1.22 -7.85
N MET A 82 -12.52 0.90 -6.75
CA MET A 82 -12.26 -0.35 -6.01
C MET A 82 -12.80 -1.58 -6.74
N ALA A 83 -13.96 -1.48 -7.41
CA ALA A 83 -14.50 -2.56 -8.22
C ALA A 83 -13.57 -2.91 -9.40
N GLY A 84 -13.02 -1.89 -10.07
CA GLY A 84 -12.03 -2.07 -11.13
C GLY A 84 -10.74 -2.72 -10.62
N PHE A 85 -10.25 -2.27 -9.46
CA PHE A 85 -9.10 -2.90 -8.80
C PHE A 85 -9.36 -4.37 -8.47
N GLU A 86 -10.49 -4.70 -7.83
CA GLU A 86 -10.84 -6.06 -7.46
C GLU A 86 -10.99 -7.00 -8.66
N ALA A 87 -11.47 -6.48 -9.80
CA ALA A 87 -11.61 -7.23 -11.03
C ALA A 87 -10.24 -7.62 -11.63
N GLN A 88 -9.23 -6.76 -11.47
CA GLN A 88 -7.86 -6.99 -11.95
C GLN A 88 -6.96 -7.69 -10.93
N LEU A 89 -7.43 -7.84 -9.68
CA LEU A 89 -6.65 -8.46 -8.62
C LEU A 89 -6.38 -9.94 -8.93
N PRO A 90 -5.12 -10.41 -8.85
CA PRO A 90 -4.79 -11.79 -9.21
C PRO A 90 -5.46 -12.78 -8.25
N LYS A 91 -5.90 -13.92 -8.78
CA LYS A 91 -6.76 -14.90 -8.06
C LYS A 91 -6.15 -15.42 -6.75
N ASN A 92 -4.82 -15.43 -6.62
CA ASN A 92 -4.13 -15.80 -5.39
C ASN A 92 -4.36 -14.76 -4.29
N LEU A 93 -4.34 -13.46 -4.62
CA LEU A 93 -4.61 -12.38 -3.66
C LEU A 93 -6.11 -12.29 -3.31
N ARG A 94 -7.02 -12.57 -4.26
CA ARG A 94 -8.48 -12.56 -4.01
C ARG A 94 -8.95 -13.57 -2.96
N ARG A 95 -8.25 -14.71 -2.84
CA ARG A 95 -8.65 -15.85 -1.99
C ARG A 95 -7.78 -16.05 -0.76
N THR A 96 -6.90 -15.10 -0.43
CA THR A 96 -6.00 -15.36 0.70
C THR A 96 -6.80 -15.23 2.00
N SER A 97 -7.25 -16.36 2.53
CA SER A 97 -7.39 -16.56 3.96
C SER A 97 -6.00 -16.28 4.56
N VAL A 98 -5.74 -15.01 4.87
CA VAL A 98 -4.47 -14.54 5.43
C VAL A 98 -4.18 -15.46 6.61
N LYS A 99 -3.16 -16.32 6.49
CA LYS A 99 -2.70 -17.09 7.65
C LYS A 99 -2.40 -16.06 8.71
N ARG A 100 -3.16 -16.09 9.81
CA ARG A 100 -3.07 -15.07 10.84
C ARG A 100 -1.61 -14.93 11.23
N ARG A 101 -1.09 -13.70 11.24
CA ARG A 101 0.29 -13.46 11.68
C ARG A 101 0.41 -13.95 13.13
N ILE A 102 1.60 -14.43 13.52
CA ILE A 102 1.85 -14.98 14.87
C ILE A 102 1.41 -13.99 15.98
N ASN A 103 1.47 -12.68 15.70
CA ASN A 103 1.12 -11.60 16.62
C ASN A 103 -0.27 -10.99 16.40
N GLU A 104 -1.06 -11.48 15.44
CA GLU A 104 -2.40 -10.97 15.20
C GLU A 104 -3.34 -11.32 16.36
N ALA A 105 -4.22 -10.37 16.70
CA ALA A 105 -5.26 -10.60 17.67
C ALA A 105 -6.17 -11.75 17.20
N SER A 106 -6.29 -12.81 17.99
CA SER A 106 -7.22 -13.91 17.74
C SER A 106 -8.30 -13.92 18.83
N LEU A 107 -9.56 -14.04 18.42
CA LEU A 107 -10.71 -14.16 19.34
C LEU A 107 -10.70 -15.49 20.12
N ALA A 108 -9.90 -16.46 19.67
CA ALA A 108 -9.85 -17.83 20.21
C ALA A 108 -8.84 -18.04 21.36
N LYS A 109 -8.25 -16.99 21.94
CA LYS A 109 -7.32 -17.16 23.08
C LYS A 109 -8.10 -17.45 24.37
N THR A 110 -8.36 -18.72 24.65
CA THR A 110 -8.66 -19.18 26.01
C THR A 110 -7.42 -18.90 26.89
N GLY A 111 -7.60 -18.58 28.17
CA GLY A 111 -6.56 -18.00 29.04
C GLY A 111 -5.21 -18.74 29.15
N ALA A 112 -5.10 -19.98 28.67
CA ALA A 112 -3.88 -20.77 28.66
C ALA A 112 -2.85 -20.36 27.58
N ASP A 113 -3.29 -19.78 26.45
CA ASP A 113 -2.43 -19.43 25.30
C ASP A 113 -1.92 -17.97 25.32
N ARG A 114 -2.14 -17.26 26.43
CA ARG A 114 -1.69 -15.86 26.54
C ARG A 114 -0.19 -15.85 26.86
N PRO A 115 0.69 -15.32 25.98
CA PRO A 115 2.09 -15.17 26.33
C PRO A 115 2.20 -14.29 27.58
N GLN A 116 2.85 -14.81 28.63
CA GLN A 116 3.09 -14.04 29.85
C GLN A 116 4.11 -12.95 29.54
N GLY A 117 3.61 -11.77 29.17
CA GLY A 117 4.45 -10.60 28.99
C GLY A 117 5.08 -10.21 30.32
N ASN A 118 6.40 -10.04 30.35
CA ASN A 118 7.09 -9.49 31.50
C ASN A 118 6.67 -8.01 31.62
N ARG A 119 5.83 -7.68 32.61
CA ARG A 119 5.28 -6.33 32.87
C ARG A 119 6.35 -5.37 33.43
N ARG A 120 7.47 -5.22 32.73
CA ARG A 120 8.49 -4.24 33.05
C ARG A 120 9.03 -3.64 31.76
N SER A 121 8.27 -2.70 31.21
CA SER A 121 8.86 -1.62 30.42
C SER A 121 9.32 -0.55 31.42
N PRO A 122 10.61 -0.36 31.68
CA PRO A 122 11.04 0.85 32.35
C PRO A 122 10.69 2.01 31.41
N LEU A 123 9.77 2.88 31.85
CA LEU A 123 9.56 4.17 31.22
C LEU A 123 10.92 4.87 31.13
N ARG A 124 11.30 5.32 29.93
CA ARG A 124 12.47 6.17 29.71
C ARG A 124 12.02 7.40 28.95
#